data_AF-A0A960LUB8-F1
#
_entry.id   AF-A0A960LUB8-F1
#
_cell.length_a   1.000
_cell.length_b   1.000
_cell.length_c   1.000
_cell.angle_alpha   90.00
_cell.angle_beta   90.00
_cell.angle_gamma   90.00
#
_symmetry.space_group_name_H-M   'P 1'
#
loop_
_entity.id
_entity.type
_entity.pdbx_description
1 polymer ?
#
loop_
_entity_poly.entity_id
_entity_poly.type
_entity_poly.pdbx_seq_one_letter_code
_entity_poly.pdbx_strand_id
1 'polypeptide(L)'
;MTKKKHPEAQNPLILRFHRLMDAFAKSDDERDFYLDRIEGFIVFADLDKGLEDIDRLEVEIENNLDRYCLIPKMTFYETKKFMEGFVNEKVYDIDTKEKLLDIIQSKEARENFLEFIYDHLTELEKWQQYYHERSRIRVIEWLRMQEFSFVFEEDLELSKNILEKVKQHIFETKVPRDVQTARDAIGAKAKTYYSNEALNPRPKRGRPPKQAAKVEIEPQYTIDIYKTVPPEARPFLYMPDFTSTSVTFSAKFDTEAQLIASLRGSSRVKIDSRLEALSQRLESLRHLSDRLRTSSGLGVEKEEKLFEAVSRTGTEPEAGKGSKIADIAKGLLPKKKGRPPKEKAEIQELMKKK
;
A
#
# COMPACT_ATOMS: atom_id res chain seq x y z
N MET A 1 32.17 20.64 14.80
CA MET A 1 31.05 21.20 14.01
C MET A 1 30.89 20.34 12.76
N THR A 2 30.02 19.33 12.82
CA THR A 2 29.67 18.50 11.66
C THR A 2 28.90 19.36 10.66
N LYS A 3 29.36 19.43 9.41
CA LYS A 3 28.62 20.11 8.33
C LYS A 3 27.25 19.44 8.22
N LYS A 4 26.16 20.16 8.49
CA LYS A 4 24.79 19.68 8.23
C LYS A 4 24.71 19.37 6.72
N LYS A 5 24.71 18.10 6.34
CA LYS A 5 24.57 17.64 4.95
C LYS A 5 23.19 17.97 4.36
N HIS A 6 22.20 18.13 5.24
CA HIS A 6 20.80 18.28 4.88
C HIS A 6 20.20 19.61 5.35
N PRO A 7 19.20 20.14 4.63
CA PRO A 7 18.50 21.36 5.06
C PRO A 7 17.73 21.12 6.35
N GLU A 8 17.67 22.15 7.20
CA GLU A 8 16.99 22.07 8.49
C GLU A 8 15.56 22.57 8.38
N ALA A 9 14.60 21.71 8.72
CA ALA A 9 13.19 22.07 8.77
C ALA A 9 12.95 23.17 9.82
N GLN A 10 12.17 24.18 9.46
CA GLN A 10 11.87 25.35 10.32
C GLN A 10 10.63 25.13 11.21
N ASN A 11 9.99 23.98 11.08
CA ASN A 11 8.86 23.56 11.90
C ASN A 11 8.94 22.05 12.18
N PRO A 12 8.23 21.56 13.21
CA PRO A 12 8.05 20.12 13.41
C PRO A 12 7.54 19.42 12.15
N LEU A 13 7.94 18.17 11.94
CA LEU A 13 7.49 17.34 10.83
C LEU A 13 5.97 17.18 10.89
N ILE A 14 5.30 17.43 9.77
CA ILE A 14 3.87 17.20 9.63
C ILE A 14 3.70 15.79 9.08
N LEU A 15 3.32 14.87 9.95
CA LEU A 15 3.15 13.46 9.63
C LEU A 15 1.66 13.12 9.51
N ARG A 16 1.32 12.08 8.75
CA ARG A 16 -0.03 11.52 8.75
C ARG A 16 -0.05 10.29 9.63
N PHE A 17 -0.90 10.29 10.64
CA PHE A 17 -1.01 9.16 11.57
C PHE A 17 -1.38 7.86 10.84
N HIS A 18 -2.34 7.91 9.92
CA HIS A 18 -2.83 6.74 9.21
C HIS A 18 -1.74 6.03 8.39
N ARG A 19 -0.81 6.79 7.80
CA ARG A 19 0.35 6.23 7.07
C ARG A 19 1.30 5.48 7.97
N LEU A 20 1.60 6.06 9.12
CA LEU A 20 2.46 5.42 10.10
C LEU A 20 1.78 4.19 10.67
N MET A 21 0.49 4.27 11.02
CA MET A 21 -0.25 3.11 11.49
C MET A 21 -0.23 1.96 10.46
N ASP A 22 -0.40 2.25 9.17
CA ASP A 22 -0.35 1.24 8.12
C ASP A 22 1.07 0.66 7.94
N ALA A 23 2.10 1.52 7.93
CA ALA A 23 3.50 1.07 7.86
C ALA A 23 3.89 0.16 9.04
N PHE A 24 3.45 0.48 10.27
CA PHE A 24 3.64 -0.39 11.44
C PHE A 24 2.91 -1.74 11.31
N ALA A 25 1.73 -1.74 10.71
CA ALA A 25 0.90 -2.94 10.58
C ALA A 25 1.38 -3.89 9.45
N LYS A 26 1.97 -3.31 8.39
CA LYS A 26 2.44 -4.00 7.18
C LYS A 26 3.93 -4.35 7.20
N SER A 27 4.70 -3.81 8.14
CA SER A 27 6.10 -4.19 8.25
C SER A 27 6.25 -5.63 8.74
N ASP A 28 6.97 -6.43 7.97
CA ASP A 28 7.28 -7.83 8.23
C ASP A 28 8.73 -8.13 7.80
N ASP A 29 9.16 -9.39 7.84
CA ASP A 29 10.54 -9.77 7.50
C ASP A 29 10.95 -9.48 6.04
N GLU A 30 9.99 -9.26 5.15
CA GLU A 30 10.21 -8.97 3.72
C GLU A 30 9.96 -7.49 3.37
N ARG A 31 9.22 -6.77 4.22
CA ARG A 31 8.73 -5.40 4.00
C ARG A 31 9.25 -4.46 5.07
N ASP A 32 10.27 -3.69 4.72
CA ASP A 32 10.83 -2.67 5.60
C ASP A 32 10.31 -1.27 5.23
N PHE A 33 10.04 -0.47 6.26
CA PHE A 33 9.62 0.92 6.11
C PHE A 33 10.60 1.85 6.82
N TYR A 34 11.01 2.92 6.14
CA TYR A 34 11.91 3.93 6.70
C TYR A 34 11.21 5.28 6.75
N LEU A 35 11.24 5.93 7.91
CA LEU A 35 10.77 7.29 8.08
C LEU A 35 11.94 8.28 7.91
N ASP A 36 11.74 9.27 7.06
CA ASP A 36 12.68 10.36 6.84
C ASP A 36 12.64 11.39 7.99
N ARG A 37 13.81 11.78 8.50
CA ARG A 37 13.96 12.75 9.60
C ARG A 37 13.91 14.22 9.18
N ILE A 38 13.86 14.53 7.88
CA ILE A 38 13.99 15.90 7.37
C ILE A 38 12.64 16.50 6.98
N GLU A 39 11.86 15.78 6.20
CA GLU A 39 10.54 16.16 5.67
C GLU A 39 9.43 15.20 6.12
N GLY A 40 9.76 13.98 6.56
CA GLY A 40 8.78 13.03 7.10
C GLY A 40 8.05 12.19 6.06
N PHE A 41 8.64 11.99 4.87
CA PHE A 41 8.15 10.96 3.94
C PHE A 41 8.52 9.56 4.41
N ILE A 42 7.78 8.56 3.96
CA ILE A 42 8.04 7.14 4.26
C ILE A 42 8.56 6.48 2.98
N VAL A 43 9.65 5.73 3.11
CA VAL A 43 10.20 4.87 2.07
C VAL A 43 9.78 3.44 2.38
N PHE A 44 9.17 2.76 1.42
CA PHE A 44 8.79 1.36 1.49
C PHE A 44 9.78 0.54 0.65
N ALA A 45 10.67 -0.18 1.31
CA ALA A 45 11.61 -1.08 0.67
C ALA A 45 10.89 -2.38 0.32
N ASP A 46 10.52 -2.49 -0.95
CA ASP A 46 9.75 -3.59 -1.50
C ASP A 46 10.67 -4.48 -2.35
N LEU A 47 10.79 -5.76 -1.96
CA LEU A 47 11.61 -6.75 -2.66
C LEU A 47 11.03 -7.13 -4.04
N ASP A 48 9.78 -6.76 -4.34
CA ASP A 48 9.17 -6.97 -5.66
C ASP A 48 9.71 -6.00 -6.73
N LYS A 49 10.55 -5.03 -6.35
CA LYS A 49 11.17 -4.05 -7.26
C LYS A 49 12.39 -4.64 -7.97
N GLY A 50 12.86 -3.94 -9.02
CA GLY A 50 14.05 -4.38 -9.75
C GLY A 50 15.29 -4.33 -8.86
N LEU A 51 16.15 -5.36 -8.96
CA LEU A 51 17.40 -5.47 -8.20
C LEU A 51 18.25 -4.19 -8.25
N GLU A 52 18.41 -3.59 -9.44
CA GLU A 52 19.19 -2.35 -9.59
C GLU A 52 18.64 -1.16 -8.79
N ASP A 53 17.31 -1.06 -8.64
CA ASP A 53 16.69 0.02 -7.86
C ASP A 53 16.82 -0.25 -6.36
N ILE A 54 16.74 -1.53 -5.95
CA ILE A 54 16.94 -1.96 -4.56
C ILE A 54 18.38 -1.68 -4.13
N ASP A 55 19.37 -2.08 -4.95
CA ASP A 55 20.80 -1.83 -4.67
C ASP A 55 21.09 -0.33 -4.54
N ARG A 56 20.48 0.50 -5.40
CA ARG A 56 20.61 1.97 -5.30
C ARG A 56 19.99 2.52 -4.03
N LEU A 57 18.85 1.98 -3.61
CA LEU A 57 18.19 2.39 -2.37
C LEU A 57 19.03 2.00 -1.16
N GLU A 58 19.57 0.79 -1.13
CA GLU A 58 20.44 0.30 -0.06
C GLU A 58 21.66 1.22 0.10
N VAL A 59 22.35 1.53 -1.01
CA VAL A 59 23.48 2.46 -1.02
C VAL A 59 23.08 3.86 -0.52
N GLU A 60 21.91 4.38 -0.87
CA GLU A 60 21.43 5.68 -0.38
C GLU A 60 21.14 5.66 1.14
N ILE A 61 20.53 4.59 1.64
CA ILE A 61 20.23 4.43 3.07
C ILE A 61 21.52 4.28 3.88
N GLU A 62 22.46 3.45 3.42
CA GLU A 62 23.76 3.25 4.08
C GLU A 62 24.61 4.53 4.11
N ASN A 63 24.57 5.33 3.05
CA ASN A 63 25.31 6.59 2.99
C ASN A 63 24.70 7.72 3.83
N ASN A 64 23.41 7.61 4.20
CA ASN A 64 22.64 8.62 4.92
C ASN A 64 21.85 8.01 6.10
N LEU A 65 22.51 7.17 6.91
CA LEU A 65 21.91 6.52 8.08
C LEU A 65 21.30 7.49 9.11
N ASP A 66 21.80 8.73 9.16
CA ASP A 66 21.27 9.78 10.05
C ASP A 66 19.94 10.36 9.58
N ARG A 67 19.58 10.15 8.31
CA ARG A 67 18.34 10.63 7.69
C ARG A 67 17.18 9.65 7.85
N TYR A 68 17.45 8.35 7.69
CA TYR A 68 16.43 7.31 7.63
C TYR A 68 16.31 6.58 8.96
N CYS A 69 15.08 6.47 9.47
CA CYS A 69 14.79 5.73 10.69
C CYS A 69 13.88 4.54 10.37
N LEU A 70 14.35 3.32 10.65
CA LEU A 70 13.55 2.11 10.46
C LEU A 70 12.31 2.13 11.37
N ILE A 71 11.14 1.95 10.76
CA ILE A 71 9.87 1.78 11.46
C ILE A 71 9.85 0.35 12.02
N PRO A 72 9.60 0.17 13.34
CA PRO A 72 9.67 -1.13 13.95
C PRO A 72 8.48 -2.00 13.56
N LYS A 73 8.77 -3.29 13.38
CA LYS A 73 7.78 -4.35 13.18
C LYS A 73 6.99 -4.58 14.47
N MET A 74 5.69 -4.80 14.36
CA MET A 74 4.87 -5.22 15.50
C MET A 74 5.26 -6.65 15.87
N THR A 75 5.80 -6.82 17.08
CA THR A 75 6.15 -8.16 17.56
C THR A 75 4.89 -8.98 17.82
N PHE A 76 5.02 -10.31 17.73
CA PHE A 76 3.93 -11.23 18.08
C PHE A 76 3.34 -10.94 19.47
N TYR A 77 4.20 -10.60 20.44
CA TYR A 77 3.79 -10.25 21.79
C TYR A 77 2.97 -8.95 21.84
N GLU A 78 3.38 -7.91 21.12
CA GLU A 78 2.61 -6.66 21.03
C GLU A 78 1.25 -6.88 20.35
N THR A 79 1.21 -7.62 19.25
CA THR A 79 -0.06 -7.96 18.57
C THR A 79 -0.97 -8.77 19.49
N LYS A 80 -0.44 -9.78 20.19
CA LYS A 80 -1.20 -10.57 21.17
C LYS A 80 -1.75 -9.69 22.28
N LYS A 81 -0.95 -8.79 22.84
CA LYS A 81 -1.36 -7.85 23.89
C LYS A 81 -2.46 -6.89 23.41
N PHE A 82 -2.42 -6.46 22.15
CA PHE A 82 -3.50 -5.66 21.56
C PHE A 82 -4.82 -6.45 21.51
N MET A 83 -4.77 -7.70 21.05
CA MET A 83 -5.97 -8.57 21.02
C MET A 83 -6.50 -8.85 22.43
N GLU A 84 -5.65 -9.23 23.37
CA GLU A 84 -6.03 -9.48 24.77
C GLU A 84 -6.59 -8.22 25.44
N GLY A 85 -5.95 -7.07 25.21
CA GLY A 85 -6.41 -5.79 25.72
C GLY A 85 -7.80 -5.42 25.20
N PHE A 86 -8.05 -5.63 23.90
CA PHE A 86 -9.37 -5.40 23.32
C PHE A 86 -10.44 -6.29 23.97
N VAL A 87 -10.17 -7.59 24.05
CA VAL A 87 -11.11 -8.58 24.62
C VAL A 87 -11.43 -8.28 26.07
N ASN A 88 -10.45 -7.78 26.83
CA ASN A 88 -10.65 -7.44 28.23
C ASN A 88 -11.35 -6.10 28.46
N GLU A 89 -11.08 -5.10 27.62
CA GLU A 89 -11.54 -3.72 27.83
C GLU A 89 -12.84 -3.38 27.08
N LYS A 90 -13.11 -4.03 25.94
CA LYS A 90 -14.17 -3.61 25.00
C LYS A 90 -15.23 -4.66 24.72
N VAL A 91 -14.91 -5.95 24.91
CA VAL A 91 -15.86 -7.06 24.74
C VAL A 91 -16.58 -7.31 26.07
N TYR A 92 -17.88 -7.02 26.10
CA TYR A 92 -18.71 -7.15 27.31
C TYR A 92 -19.52 -8.44 27.36
N ASP A 93 -19.79 -9.03 26.20
CA ASP A 93 -20.51 -10.30 26.09
C ASP A 93 -19.58 -11.45 26.54
N ILE A 94 -20.03 -12.26 27.50
CA ILE A 94 -19.19 -13.25 28.17
C ILE A 94 -18.84 -14.39 27.20
N ASP A 95 -19.81 -14.89 26.44
CA ASP A 95 -19.61 -16.00 25.50
C ASP A 95 -18.64 -15.60 24.37
N THR A 96 -18.82 -14.39 23.83
CA THR A 96 -17.91 -13.81 22.84
C THR A 96 -16.51 -13.62 23.40
N LYS A 97 -16.42 -13.15 24.65
CA LYS A 97 -15.14 -12.92 25.34
C LYS A 97 -14.37 -14.22 25.54
N GLU A 98 -15.02 -15.27 26.05
CA GLU A 98 -14.39 -16.59 26.24
C GLU A 98 -13.89 -17.16 24.91
N LYS A 99 -14.73 -17.12 23.87
CA LYS A 99 -14.35 -17.60 22.53
C LYS A 99 -13.14 -16.85 21.96
N LEU A 100 -13.10 -15.53 22.10
CA LEU A 100 -11.97 -14.72 21.64
C LEU A 100 -10.69 -15.01 22.44
N LEU A 101 -10.78 -15.24 23.75
CA LEU A 101 -9.62 -15.64 24.56
C LEU A 101 -9.08 -17.01 24.13
N ASP A 102 -9.95 -17.97 23.83
CA ASP A 102 -9.55 -19.27 23.30
C ASP A 102 -8.85 -19.15 21.94
N ILE A 103 -9.37 -18.31 21.05
CA ILE A 103 -8.74 -17.99 19.76
C ILE A 103 -7.34 -17.40 19.96
N ILE A 104 -7.17 -16.49 20.92
CA ILE A 104 -5.88 -15.85 21.22
C ILE A 104 -4.82 -16.86 21.71
N GLN A 105 -5.23 -17.95 22.35
CA GLN A 105 -4.32 -19.03 22.78
C GLN A 105 -4.06 -20.07 21.68
N SER A 106 -4.81 -20.03 20.58
CA SER A 106 -4.67 -20.97 19.46
C SER A 106 -3.46 -20.66 18.57
N LYS A 107 -3.15 -21.58 17.64
CA LYS A 107 -2.21 -21.31 16.55
C LYS A 107 -2.84 -20.31 15.58
N GLU A 108 -2.02 -19.47 14.93
CA GLU A 108 -2.52 -18.45 13.99
C GLU A 108 -3.55 -17.50 14.63
N ALA A 109 -3.31 -17.15 15.90
CA ALA A 109 -4.22 -16.35 16.72
C ALA A 109 -4.67 -15.05 16.06
N ARG A 110 -3.79 -14.36 15.32
CA ARG A 110 -4.12 -13.08 14.66
C ARG A 110 -5.16 -13.27 13.56
N GLU A 111 -4.92 -14.22 12.66
CA GLU A 111 -5.82 -14.49 11.53
C GLU A 111 -7.18 -14.96 12.02
N ASN A 112 -7.20 -15.94 12.92
CA ASN A 112 -8.43 -16.48 13.49
C ASN A 112 -9.22 -15.42 14.28
N PHE A 113 -8.52 -14.53 14.99
CA PHE A 113 -9.13 -13.42 15.70
C PHE A 113 -9.78 -12.44 14.73
N LEU A 114 -9.07 -12.04 13.68
CA LEU A 114 -9.63 -11.13 12.67
C LEU A 114 -10.83 -11.76 11.97
N GLU A 115 -10.74 -13.02 11.55
CA GLU A 115 -11.85 -13.76 10.93
C GLU A 115 -13.10 -13.72 11.81
N PHE A 116 -12.96 -14.07 13.10
CA PHE A 116 -14.07 -13.99 14.03
C PHE A 116 -14.64 -12.58 14.14
N ILE A 117 -13.79 -11.55 14.27
CA ILE A 117 -14.22 -10.16 14.42
C ILE A 117 -14.94 -9.66 13.15
N TYR A 118 -14.49 -10.05 11.95
CA TYR A 118 -15.14 -9.66 10.70
C TYR A 118 -16.55 -10.22 10.54
N ASP A 119 -16.84 -11.38 11.16
CA ASP A 119 -18.19 -11.95 11.21
C ASP A 119 -19.10 -11.25 12.22
N HIS A 120 -18.54 -10.44 13.14
CA HIS A 120 -19.27 -9.76 14.22
C HIS A 120 -19.12 -8.24 14.08
N LEU A 121 -19.96 -7.62 13.23
CA LEU A 121 -19.87 -6.19 12.88
C LEU A 121 -19.77 -5.24 14.09
N THR A 122 -20.49 -5.52 15.18
CA THR A 122 -20.43 -4.69 16.40
C THR A 122 -19.07 -4.77 17.10
N GLU A 123 -18.43 -5.94 17.10
CA GLU A 123 -17.09 -6.11 17.66
C GLU A 123 -16.03 -5.57 16.70
N LEU A 124 -16.25 -5.65 15.38
CA LEU A 124 -15.40 -5.04 14.36
C LEU A 124 -15.28 -3.54 14.55
N GLU A 125 -16.40 -2.81 14.71
CA GLU A 125 -16.36 -1.36 14.94
C GLU A 125 -15.59 -1.00 16.22
N LYS A 126 -15.81 -1.73 17.31
CA LYS A 126 -15.07 -1.53 18.57
C LYS A 126 -13.59 -1.85 18.40
N TRP A 127 -13.25 -2.91 17.67
CA TRP A 127 -11.87 -3.31 17.40
C TRP A 127 -11.15 -2.24 16.60
N GLN A 128 -11.77 -1.72 15.54
CA GLN A 128 -11.21 -0.64 14.73
C GLN A 128 -10.86 0.59 15.57
N GLN A 129 -11.81 1.04 16.42
CA GLN A 129 -11.59 2.17 17.33
C GLN A 129 -10.46 1.88 18.34
N TYR A 130 -10.51 0.72 19.00
CA TYR A 130 -9.50 0.32 19.97
C TYR A 130 -8.10 0.22 19.37
N TYR A 131 -7.99 -0.43 18.21
CA TYR A 131 -6.74 -0.59 17.49
C TYR A 131 -6.17 0.76 17.06
N HIS A 132 -7.02 1.66 16.54
CA HIS A 132 -6.60 3.01 16.17
C HIS A 132 -6.07 3.79 17.38
N GLU A 133 -6.78 3.77 18.52
CA GLU A 133 -6.35 4.44 19.76
C GLU A 133 -5.03 3.86 20.30
N ARG A 134 -4.91 2.54 20.39
CA ARG A 134 -3.69 1.86 20.88
C ARG A 134 -2.50 2.05 19.94
N SER A 135 -2.72 1.94 18.63
CA SER A 135 -1.69 2.19 17.63
C SER A 135 -1.19 3.63 17.68
N ARG A 136 -2.10 4.59 17.91
CA ARG A 136 -1.71 6.00 18.09
C ARG A 136 -0.73 6.20 19.23
N ILE A 137 -1.02 5.62 20.39
CA ILE A 137 -0.12 5.67 21.55
C ILE A 137 1.24 5.05 21.19
N ARG A 138 1.24 3.86 20.59
CA ARG A 138 2.45 3.13 20.21
C ARG A 138 3.33 3.87 19.21
N VAL A 139 2.72 4.54 18.22
CA VAL A 139 3.43 5.36 17.22
C VAL A 139 4.02 6.60 17.89
N ILE A 140 3.27 7.29 18.76
CA ILE A 140 3.77 8.45 19.52
C ILE A 140 4.95 8.05 20.41
N GLU A 141 4.84 6.94 21.14
CA GLU A 141 5.92 6.42 21.98
C GLU A 141 7.19 6.18 21.17
N TRP A 142 7.07 5.54 20.01
CA TRP A 142 8.22 5.31 19.13
C TRP A 142 8.81 6.61 18.59
N LEU A 143 7.99 7.54 18.09
CA LEU A 143 8.48 8.83 17.59
C LEU A 143 9.21 9.62 18.68
N ARG A 144 8.75 9.54 19.93
CA ARG A 144 9.42 10.15 21.09
C ARG A 144 10.74 9.47 21.42
N MET A 145 10.79 8.13 21.42
CA MET A 145 12.03 7.38 21.64
C MET A 145 13.10 7.71 20.61
N GLN A 146 12.67 8.00 19.37
CA GLN A 146 13.56 8.38 18.27
C GLN A 146 13.81 9.91 18.18
N GLU A 147 13.33 10.68 19.17
CA GLU A 147 13.50 12.13 19.32
C GLU A 147 12.98 12.97 18.13
N PHE A 148 11.91 12.52 17.47
CA PHE A 148 11.30 13.29 16.37
C PHE A 148 10.55 14.53 16.86
N SER A 149 10.81 15.69 16.29
CA SER A 149 9.90 16.84 16.43
C SER A 149 8.77 16.71 15.41
N PHE A 150 7.57 16.33 15.84
CA PHE A 150 6.45 16.03 14.92
C PHE A 150 5.09 16.55 15.40
N VAL A 151 4.16 16.64 14.46
CA VAL A 151 2.72 16.82 14.68
C VAL A 151 1.96 15.97 13.66
N PHE A 152 0.83 15.40 14.09
CA PHE A 152 -0.09 14.75 13.16
C PHE A 152 -0.97 15.77 12.44
N GLU A 153 -1.07 15.66 11.12
CA GLU A 153 -1.92 16.51 10.28
C GLU A 153 -3.38 16.47 10.76
N GLU A 154 -3.84 15.31 11.22
CA GLU A 154 -5.19 15.10 11.74
C GLU A 154 -5.51 15.90 13.02
N ASP A 155 -4.48 16.36 13.75
CA ASP A 155 -4.65 17.12 14.99
C ASP A 155 -4.46 18.64 14.80
N LEU A 156 -4.19 19.08 13.57
CA LEU A 156 -4.00 20.50 13.23
C LEU A 156 -5.33 21.15 12.86
N GLU A 157 -5.68 22.20 13.59
CA GLU A 157 -6.84 23.05 13.29
C GLU A 157 -6.45 24.18 12.31
N LEU A 158 -5.82 23.81 11.18
CA LEU A 158 -5.37 24.74 10.13
C LEU A 158 -6.12 24.49 8.82
N SER A 159 -6.33 25.54 8.03
CA SER A 159 -6.93 25.39 6.70
C SER A 159 -5.93 24.76 5.72
N LYS A 160 -6.44 23.97 4.76
CA LYS A 160 -5.61 23.29 3.73
C LYS A 160 -4.61 24.22 3.06
N ASN A 161 -5.09 25.37 2.60
CA ASN A 161 -4.27 26.35 1.87
C ASN A 161 -3.09 26.86 2.72
N ILE A 162 -3.29 27.05 4.03
CA ILE A 162 -2.23 27.48 4.94
C ILE A 162 -1.24 26.34 5.16
N LEU A 163 -1.75 25.12 5.38
CA LEU A 163 -0.89 23.96 5.61
C LEU A 163 -0.03 23.62 4.39
N GLU A 164 -0.57 23.72 3.18
CA GLU A 164 0.19 23.56 1.94
C GLU A 164 1.28 24.62 1.78
N LYS A 165 0.98 25.90 2.08
CA LYS A 165 2.01 26.95 2.13
C LYS A 165 3.10 26.64 3.15
N VAL A 166 2.74 26.15 4.34
CA VAL A 166 3.73 25.76 5.37
C VAL A 166 4.65 24.65 4.83
N LYS A 167 4.07 23.60 4.22
CA LYS A 167 4.84 22.51 3.59
C LYS A 167 5.74 23.03 2.46
N GLN A 168 5.23 23.91 1.60
CA GLN A 168 6.02 24.56 0.55
C GLN A 168 7.17 25.38 1.10
N HIS A 169 7.04 26.03 2.26
CA HIS A 169 8.10 26.86 2.81
C HIS A 169 8.93 26.16 3.88
N ILE A 170 8.87 24.83 4.05
CA ILE A 170 9.45 24.10 5.22
C ILE A 170 10.90 24.46 5.59
N PHE A 171 11.77 24.74 4.61
CA PHE A 171 13.18 25.10 4.84
C PHE A 171 13.47 26.60 4.85
N GLU A 172 12.49 27.44 4.55
CA GLU A 172 12.69 28.88 4.42
C GLU A 172 12.57 29.56 5.78
N THR A 173 13.62 30.28 6.17
CA THR A 173 13.67 31.00 7.46
C THR A 173 12.77 32.23 7.47
N LYS A 174 12.67 32.93 6.34
CA LYS A 174 11.83 34.13 6.17
C LYS A 174 10.58 33.76 5.38
N VAL A 175 9.43 33.81 6.03
CA VAL A 175 8.13 33.48 5.43
C VAL A 175 7.10 34.57 5.69
N PRO A 176 6.01 34.62 4.91
CA PRO A 176 4.87 35.48 5.19
C PRO A 176 4.30 35.29 6.61
N ARG A 177 3.67 36.35 7.16
CA ARG A 177 3.19 36.37 8.55
C ARG A 177 2.15 35.29 8.86
N ASP A 178 1.30 34.94 7.90
CA ASP A 178 0.33 33.85 8.02
C ASP A 178 1.03 32.50 8.21
N VAL A 179 2.06 32.21 7.40
CA VAL A 179 2.87 30.99 7.50
C VAL A 179 3.63 30.94 8.83
N GLN A 180 4.22 32.05 9.27
CA GLN A 180 4.93 32.09 10.56
C GLN A 180 3.98 31.80 11.73
N THR A 181 2.79 32.39 11.72
CA THR A 181 1.77 32.15 12.76
C THR A 181 1.37 30.68 12.81
N ALA A 182 1.21 30.04 11.64
CA ALA A 182 0.91 28.62 11.55
C ALA A 182 2.07 27.75 12.08
N ARG A 183 3.33 28.10 11.78
CA ARG A 183 4.51 27.40 12.34
C ARG A 183 4.56 27.46 13.86
N ASP A 184 4.27 28.63 14.44
CA ASP A 184 4.27 28.80 15.88
C ASP A 184 3.17 27.94 16.53
N ALA A 185 1.99 27.84 15.90
CA ALA A 185 0.91 26.96 16.33
C ALA A 185 1.29 25.47 16.23
N ILE A 186 1.93 25.05 15.13
CA ILE A 186 2.45 23.68 14.96
C ILE A 186 3.52 23.39 16.03
N GLY A 187 4.44 24.32 16.28
CA GLY A 187 5.46 24.21 17.32
C GLY A 187 4.87 24.07 18.73
N ALA A 188 3.80 24.81 19.03
CA ALA A 188 3.08 24.68 20.29
C ALA A 188 2.40 23.31 20.40
N LYS A 189 1.77 22.83 19.33
CA LYS A 189 1.13 21.52 19.26
C LYS A 189 2.13 20.38 19.41
N ALA A 190 3.29 20.46 18.77
CA ALA A 190 4.35 19.45 18.85
C ALA A 190 4.78 19.16 20.30
N LYS A 191 4.90 20.22 21.12
CA LYS A 191 5.26 20.09 22.54
C LYS A 191 4.23 19.28 23.34
N THR A 192 2.97 19.26 22.92
CA THR A 192 1.92 18.49 23.61
C THR A 192 2.12 16.97 23.48
N TYR A 193 2.69 16.47 22.38
CA TYR A 193 2.98 15.03 22.21
C TYR A 193 4.05 14.51 23.17
N TYR A 194 4.92 15.40 23.63
CA TYR A 194 5.96 15.09 24.62
C TYR A 194 5.45 15.20 26.06
N SER A 195 4.22 15.66 26.27
CA SER A 195 3.56 15.67 27.57
C SER A 195 2.93 14.31 27.91
N ASN A 196 2.64 14.07 29.19
CA ASN A 196 1.94 12.86 29.63
C ASN A 196 0.48 12.78 29.14
N GLU A 197 -0.11 13.89 28.69
CA GLU A 197 -1.49 13.95 28.21
C GLU A 197 -1.67 13.23 26.86
N ALA A 198 -0.62 13.19 26.02
CA ALA A 198 -0.64 12.51 24.73
C ALA A 198 -0.57 10.98 24.83
N LEU A 199 -0.01 10.44 25.93
CA LEU A 199 0.07 9.00 26.19
C LEU A 199 -1.19 8.46 26.89
N ASN A 200 -1.84 9.30 27.68
CA ASN A 200 -3.03 8.96 28.44
C ASN A 200 -4.02 10.13 28.38
N PRO A 201 -4.90 10.18 27.36
CA PRO A 201 -5.94 11.19 27.30
C PRO A 201 -6.93 10.93 28.46
N ARG A 202 -6.69 11.59 29.60
CA ARG A 202 -7.64 11.53 30.72
C ARG A 202 -8.91 12.27 30.32
N PRO A 203 -10.11 11.76 30.67
CA PRO A 203 -11.32 12.56 30.59
C PRO A 203 -11.10 13.85 31.38
N LYS A 204 -11.23 15.02 30.74
CA LYS A 204 -11.09 16.31 31.42
C LYS A 204 -12.02 16.33 32.63
N ARG A 205 -11.46 16.41 33.84
CA ARG A 205 -12.22 16.36 35.10
C ARG A 205 -13.04 17.64 35.24
N GLY A 206 -14.33 17.54 34.95
CA GLY A 206 -15.29 18.65 34.97
C GLY A 206 -16.67 18.17 34.54
N ARG A 207 -17.69 19.02 34.72
CA ARG A 207 -19.09 18.75 34.31
C ARG A 207 -19.11 18.14 32.91
N PRO A 208 -19.95 17.10 32.64
CA PRO A 208 -20.07 16.53 31.30
C PRO A 208 -20.23 17.67 30.29
N PRO A 209 -19.34 17.79 29.29
CA PRO A 209 -19.53 18.74 28.22
C PRO A 209 -20.91 18.47 27.62
N LYS A 210 -21.69 19.52 27.40
CA LYS A 210 -22.93 19.44 26.63
C LYS A 210 -22.58 18.66 25.37
N GLN A 211 -23.23 17.51 25.13
CA GLN A 211 -23.00 16.66 23.97
C GLN A 211 -23.35 17.47 22.72
N ALA A 212 -22.44 18.33 22.28
CA ALA A 212 -22.39 18.75 20.90
C ALA A 212 -22.04 17.48 20.16
N ALA A 213 -22.95 17.02 19.30
CA ALA A 213 -22.64 15.98 18.34
C ALA A 213 -21.29 16.34 17.73
N LYS A 214 -20.28 15.51 18.00
CA LYS A 214 -18.96 15.66 17.40
C LYS A 214 -19.22 15.43 15.92
N VAL A 215 -19.43 16.52 15.18
CA VAL A 215 -19.62 16.45 13.73
C VAL A 215 -18.38 15.75 13.23
N GLU A 216 -18.55 14.53 12.73
CA GLU A 216 -17.50 13.79 12.04
C GLU A 216 -17.20 14.57 10.76
N ILE A 217 -16.35 15.59 10.90
CA ILE A 217 -15.78 16.28 9.77
C ILE A 217 -14.85 15.25 9.14
N GLU A 218 -15.20 14.81 7.93
CA GLU A 218 -14.37 13.94 7.12
C GLU A 218 -12.96 14.56 7.04
N PRO A 219 -11.91 13.84 7.49
CA PRO A 219 -10.58 14.41 7.60
C PRO A 219 -10.10 14.83 6.21
N GLN A 220 -9.92 16.14 6.06
CA GLN A 220 -9.64 16.76 4.80
C GLN A 220 -8.12 16.85 4.62
N TYR A 221 -7.51 15.86 3.97
CA TYR A 221 -6.07 15.81 3.77
C TYR A 221 -5.55 16.82 2.74
N THR A 222 -4.35 17.33 2.96
CA THR A 222 -3.60 18.14 1.98
C THR A 222 -2.75 17.28 1.06
N ILE A 223 -2.23 17.86 -0.01
CA ILE A 223 -1.29 17.16 -0.91
C ILE A 223 0.06 17.00 -0.21
N ASP A 224 0.77 15.91 -0.49
CA ASP A 224 2.16 15.77 -0.05
C ASP A 224 3.09 16.62 -0.90
N ILE A 225 3.90 17.42 -0.22
CA ILE A 225 4.85 18.33 -0.87
C ILE A 225 6.20 18.02 -0.26
N TYR A 226 7.01 17.27 -0.99
CA TYR A 226 8.37 16.91 -0.63
C TYR A 226 9.35 17.60 -1.59
N LYS A 227 10.43 18.19 -1.07
CA LYS A 227 11.42 18.93 -1.88
C LYS A 227 12.76 18.20 -1.96
N THR A 228 13.08 17.37 -0.99
CA THR A 228 14.41 16.77 -0.82
C THR A 228 14.43 15.26 -1.01
N VAL A 229 13.42 14.68 -1.66
CA VAL A 229 13.40 13.24 -1.97
C VAL A 229 14.51 12.91 -2.97
N PRO A 230 15.48 12.05 -2.58
CA PRO A 230 16.51 11.57 -3.49
C PRO A 230 15.91 10.84 -4.69
N PRO A 231 16.48 10.99 -5.90
CA PRO A 231 16.04 10.23 -7.08
C PRO A 231 15.91 8.72 -6.84
N GLU A 232 16.83 8.16 -6.06
CA GLU A 232 16.93 6.74 -5.71
C GLU A 232 15.76 6.28 -4.82
N ALA A 233 15.26 7.15 -3.95
CA ALA A 233 14.15 6.84 -3.04
C ALA A 233 12.76 7.11 -3.64
N ARG A 234 12.67 7.88 -4.75
CA ARG A 234 11.38 8.22 -5.39
C ARG A 234 10.52 7.02 -5.78
N PRO A 235 11.06 5.94 -6.38
CA PRO A 235 10.27 4.76 -6.74
C PRO A 235 9.67 4.01 -5.55
N PHE A 236 10.22 4.26 -4.37
CA PHE A 236 9.89 3.59 -3.10
C PHE A 236 9.08 4.50 -2.16
N LEU A 237 8.65 5.67 -2.62
CA LEU A 237 7.81 6.54 -1.80
C LEU A 237 6.48 5.86 -1.46
N TYR A 238 6.21 5.76 -0.17
CA TYR A 238 5.00 5.15 0.34
C TYR A 238 3.86 6.16 0.39
N MET A 239 2.98 6.08 -0.61
CA MET A 239 1.81 6.95 -0.76
C MET A 239 0.53 6.11 -0.94
N PRO A 240 0.05 5.44 0.12
CA PRO A 240 -1.24 4.76 0.06
C PRO A 240 -2.40 5.75 -0.14
N ASP A 241 -3.34 5.36 -0.99
CA ASP A 241 -4.57 6.10 -1.29
C ASP A 241 -5.59 5.90 -0.16
N PHE A 242 -5.62 6.79 0.82
CA PHE A 242 -6.68 6.79 1.85
C PHE A 242 -7.91 7.55 1.36
N THR A 243 -8.74 6.88 0.55
CA THR A 243 -10.09 7.35 0.25
C THR A 243 -11.14 6.82 1.24
N SER A 244 -10.77 5.86 2.09
CA SER A 244 -11.59 5.37 3.20
C SER A 244 -10.73 5.14 4.45
N THR A 245 -11.31 5.38 5.62
CA THR A 245 -10.72 5.12 6.96
C THR A 245 -10.48 3.64 7.25
N SER A 246 -10.77 2.75 6.31
CA SER A 246 -10.68 1.31 6.50
C SER A 246 -9.26 0.80 6.18
N VAL A 247 -8.45 0.76 7.23
CA VAL A 247 -7.10 0.17 7.18
C VAL A 247 -7.22 -1.35 7.18
N THR A 248 -6.45 -2.02 6.31
CA THR A 248 -6.32 -3.47 6.37
C THR A 248 -5.53 -3.88 7.60
N PHE A 249 -6.18 -4.55 8.55
CA PHE A 249 -5.50 -5.10 9.73
C PHE A 249 -4.66 -6.35 9.42
N SER A 250 -4.64 -6.80 8.16
CA SER A 250 -3.87 -7.96 7.70
C SER A 250 -2.57 -7.53 7.03
N ALA A 251 -1.46 -8.13 7.44
CA ALA A 251 -0.17 -8.00 6.75
C ALA A 251 -0.18 -8.73 5.38
N LYS A 252 -1.06 -9.73 5.21
CA LYS A 252 -1.15 -10.57 4.01
C LYS A 252 -1.98 -9.95 2.87
N PHE A 253 -2.82 -8.95 3.17
CA PHE A 253 -3.74 -8.38 2.18
C PHE A 253 -3.60 -6.86 2.13
N ASP A 254 -3.43 -6.33 0.92
CA ASP A 254 -3.20 -4.91 0.70
C ASP A 254 -4.48 -4.08 0.79
N THR A 255 -5.66 -4.70 0.58
CA THR A 255 -6.97 -4.03 0.66
C THR A 255 -8.00 -4.81 1.48
N GLU A 256 -8.92 -4.08 2.14
CA GLU A 256 -9.94 -4.69 2.99
C GLU A 256 -10.88 -5.58 2.17
N ALA A 257 -11.11 -5.19 0.92
CA ALA A 257 -11.84 -5.98 -0.06
C ALA A 257 -11.19 -7.35 -0.34
N GLN A 258 -9.85 -7.43 -0.41
CA GLN A 258 -9.14 -8.71 -0.58
C GLN A 258 -9.27 -9.59 0.68
N LEU A 259 -9.17 -9.01 1.87
CA LEU A 259 -9.36 -9.72 3.13
C LEU A 259 -10.79 -10.26 3.27
N ILE A 260 -11.80 -9.42 3.01
CA ILE A 260 -13.21 -9.82 3.02
C ILE A 260 -13.50 -10.89 1.95
N ALA A 261 -12.87 -10.80 0.78
CA ALA A 261 -13.00 -11.81 -0.27
C ALA A 261 -12.42 -13.17 0.14
N SER A 262 -11.27 -13.16 0.83
CA SER A 262 -10.66 -14.35 1.41
C SER A 262 -11.54 -14.97 2.51
N LEU A 263 -12.07 -14.14 3.42
CA LEU A 263 -12.93 -14.57 4.54
C LEU A 263 -14.26 -15.17 4.07
N ARG A 264 -14.85 -14.63 3.00
CA ARG A 264 -16.11 -15.15 2.44
C ARG A 264 -15.97 -16.47 1.68
N GLY A 265 -14.81 -17.12 1.72
CA GLY A 265 -14.55 -18.38 1.01
C GLY A 265 -14.74 -18.26 -0.51
N SER A 266 -14.67 -17.03 -1.04
CA SER A 266 -14.92 -16.81 -2.46
C SER A 266 -13.69 -17.21 -3.24
N SER A 267 -13.68 -18.44 -3.72
CA SER A 267 -12.85 -18.94 -4.83
C SER A 267 -13.03 -18.16 -6.15
N ARG A 268 -13.66 -16.97 -6.12
CA ARG A 268 -14.04 -16.16 -7.28
C ARG A 268 -13.85 -14.65 -7.04
N VAL A 269 -12.74 -14.25 -6.43
CA VAL A 269 -12.17 -12.94 -6.74
C VAL A 269 -10.89 -13.19 -7.52
N LYS A 270 -10.84 -12.58 -8.71
CA LYS A 270 -9.81 -12.72 -9.73
C LYS A 270 -8.43 -12.90 -9.08
N ILE A 271 -7.96 -14.14 -9.12
CA ILE A 271 -6.53 -14.46 -9.16
C ILE A 271 -5.92 -13.43 -10.10
N ASP A 272 -4.95 -12.67 -9.60
CA ASP A 272 -4.30 -11.56 -10.31
C ASP A 272 -4.28 -11.82 -11.80
N SER A 273 -4.71 -10.87 -12.63
CA SER A 273 -4.53 -10.98 -14.08
C SER A 273 -3.07 -11.32 -14.45
N ARG A 274 -2.12 -11.02 -13.55
CA ARG A 274 -0.72 -11.45 -13.58
C ARG A 274 -0.50 -12.93 -13.23
N LEU A 275 -1.15 -13.48 -12.19
CA LEU A 275 -1.09 -14.91 -11.84
C LEU A 275 -1.83 -15.78 -12.87
N GLU A 276 -2.95 -15.31 -13.41
CA GLU A 276 -3.65 -15.99 -14.51
C GLU A 276 -2.85 -15.90 -15.82
N ALA A 277 -2.18 -14.77 -16.09
CA ALA A 277 -1.24 -14.68 -17.20
C ALA A 277 0.00 -15.57 -17.00
N LEU A 278 0.48 -15.72 -15.77
CA LEU A 278 1.59 -16.61 -15.43
C LEU A 278 1.19 -18.09 -15.52
N SER A 279 -0.01 -18.45 -15.06
CA SER A 279 -0.51 -19.82 -15.21
C SER A 279 -0.72 -20.17 -16.69
N GLN A 280 -1.27 -19.25 -17.50
CA GLN A 280 -1.38 -19.41 -18.95
C GLN A 280 -0.01 -19.48 -19.64
N ARG A 281 0.99 -18.71 -19.19
CA ARG A 281 2.38 -18.79 -19.69
C ARG A 281 3.05 -20.11 -19.31
N LEU A 282 2.84 -20.61 -18.10
CA LEU A 282 3.37 -21.90 -17.65
C LEU A 282 2.69 -23.07 -18.37
N GLU A 283 1.40 -22.97 -18.62
CA GLU A 283 0.63 -23.98 -19.34
C GLU A 283 0.99 -24.00 -20.83
N SER A 284 1.19 -22.84 -21.45
CA SER A 284 1.75 -22.77 -22.82
C SER A 284 3.20 -23.25 -22.91
N LEU A 285 4.04 -23.00 -21.90
CA LEU A 285 5.39 -23.57 -21.81
C LEU A 285 5.38 -25.10 -21.64
N ARG A 286 4.45 -25.64 -20.85
CA ARG A 286 4.25 -27.10 -20.75
C ARG A 286 3.79 -27.69 -22.07
N HIS A 287 2.84 -27.06 -22.76
CA HIS A 287 2.41 -27.50 -24.10
C HIS A 287 3.50 -27.40 -25.16
N LEU A 288 4.38 -26.38 -25.08
CA LEU A 288 5.55 -26.27 -25.95
C LEU A 288 6.60 -27.33 -25.61
N SER A 289 6.85 -27.60 -24.33
CA SER A 289 7.76 -28.65 -23.86
C SER A 289 7.27 -30.05 -24.25
N ASP A 290 5.97 -30.33 -24.12
CA ASP A 290 5.36 -31.58 -24.57
C ASP A 290 5.35 -31.69 -26.10
N ARG A 291 5.14 -30.59 -26.83
CA ARG A 291 5.33 -30.57 -28.28
C ARG A 291 6.77 -30.84 -28.69
N LEU A 292 7.74 -30.27 -27.98
CA LEU A 292 9.17 -30.49 -28.24
C LEU A 292 9.58 -31.95 -27.92
N ARG A 293 9.03 -32.53 -26.85
CA ARG A 293 9.23 -33.94 -26.48
C ARG A 293 8.59 -34.90 -27.48
N THR A 294 7.39 -34.58 -27.96
CA THR A 294 6.69 -35.39 -28.99
C THR A 294 7.23 -35.17 -30.41
N SER A 295 7.95 -34.06 -30.66
CA SER A 295 8.63 -33.79 -31.94
C SER A 295 10.06 -34.30 -32.01
N SER A 296 10.46 -35.23 -31.12
CA SER A 296 11.72 -36.00 -31.15
C SER A 296 11.79 -36.97 -32.35
N GLY A 297 11.49 -36.46 -33.54
CA GLY A 297 11.46 -37.20 -34.80
C GLY A 297 11.60 -36.30 -36.04
N LEU A 298 11.99 -35.03 -35.92
CA LEU A 298 12.30 -34.18 -37.06
C LEU A 298 13.74 -33.68 -36.97
N GLY A 299 14.54 -34.09 -37.95
CA GLY A 299 16.00 -34.02 -37.96
C GLY A 299 16.61 -32.64 -37.70
N VAL A 300 17.81 -32.74 -37.13
CA VAL A 300 18.75 -31.70 -36.67
C VAL A 300 18.93 -30.51 -37.63
N GLU A 301 18.65 -30.67 -38.92
CA GLU A 301 18.79 -29.61 -39.93
C GLU A 301 17.76 -28.48 -39.87
N LYS A 302 16.62 -28.68 -39.18
CA LYS A 302 15.60 -27.62 -38.98
C LYS A 302 15.83 -26.81 -37.70
N GLU A 303 16.56 -27.36 -36.73
CA GLU A 303 16.85 -26.69 -35.46
C GLU A 303 17.89 -25.57 -35.66
N GLU A 304 18.93 -25.81 -36.47
CA GLU A 304 19.94 -24.77 -36.78
C GLU A 304 19.33 -23.53 -37.44
N LYS A 305 18.35 -23.71 -38.36
CA LYS A 305 17.67 -22.59 -39.02
C LYS A 305 16.73 -21.80 -38.08
N LEU A 306 16.23 -22.44 -37.03
CA LEU A 306 15.40 -21.78 -36.00
C LEU A 306 16.27 -21.00 -35.01
N PHE A 307 17.41 -21.55 -34.61
CA PHE A 307 18.38 -20.83 -33.77
C PHE A 307 19.01 -19.64 -34.51
N GLU A 308 19.29 -19.77 -35.81
CA GLU A 308 19.82 -18.65 -36.61
C GLU A 308 18.78 -17.53 -36.84
N ALA A 309 17.49 -17.86 -36.90
CA ALA A 309 16.41 -16.88 -37.03
C ALA A 309 16.15 -16.09 -35.73
N VAL A 310 16.35 -16.71 -34.57
CA VAL A 310 16.19 -16.07 -33.24
C VAL A 310 17.40 -15.21 -32.88
N SER A 311 18.60 -15.58 -33.32
CA SER A 311 19.82 -14.79 -33.06
C SER A 311 19.87 -13.46 -33.83
N ARG A 312 19.11 -13.32 -34.93
CA ARG A 312 19.07 -12.11 -35.77
C ARG A 312 18.03 -11.06 -35.34
N THR A 313 17.23 -11.31 -34.30
CA THR A 313 16.23 -10.33 -33.79
C THR A 313 16.76 -9.42 -32.68
N GLY A 314 18.08 -9.36 -32.48
CA GLY A 314 18.75 -8.48 -31.51
C GLY A 314 19.12 -7.08 -32.02
N THR A 315 18.66 -6.66 -33.20
CA THR A 315 18.92 -5.31 -33.73
C THR A 315 17.62 -4.59 -34.10
N GLU A 316 17.52 -3.35 -33.63
CA GLU A 316 16.38 -2.43 -33.67
C GLU A 316 15.65 -2.34 -35.03
N PRO A 317 14.32 -2.11 -35.07
CA PRO A 317 13.61 -1.96 -36.33
C PRO A 317 13.65 -0.50 -36.80
N GLU A 318 14.45 -0.22 -37.85
CA GLU A 318 14.16 0.88 -38.76
C GLU A 318 13.00 0.55 -39.70
N ALA A 319 12.29 1.59 -40.11
CA ALA A 319 10.99 1.55 -40.77
C ALA A 319 11.00 0.92 -42.17
N GLY A 320 9.97 0.10 -42.43
CA GLY A 320 9.39 -0.08 -43.76
C GLY A 320 9.89 -1.26 -44.59
N LYS A 321 9.17 -2.40 -44.51
CA LYS A 321 8.69 -3.23 -45.65
C LYS A 321 8.00 -4.50 -45.14
N GLY A 322 6.87 -4.84 -45.76
CA GLY A 322 5.96 -5.92 -45.36
C GLY A 322 6.63 -7.30 -45.28
N SER A 323 6.42 -7.97 -44.15
CA SER A 323 6.99 -9.26 -43.81
C SER A 323 6.28 -10.43 -44.51
N LYS A 324 7.08 -11.32 -45.09
CA LYS A 324 6.71 -12.58 -45.79
C LYS A 324 6.06 -13.65 -44.87
N ILE A 325 5.67 -13.28 -43.66
CA ILE A 325 5.06 -14.18 -42.66
C ILE A 325 3.55 -14.36 -42.88
N ALA A 326 2.88 -13.41 -43.56
CA ALA A 326 1.43 -13.49 -43.81
C ALA A 326 1.03 -14.62 -44.80
N ASP A 327 1.94 -15.06 -45.67
CA ASP A 327 1.64 -16.07 -46.69
C ASP A 327 1.76 -17.51 -46.18
N ILE A 328 2.52 -17.74 -45.11
CA ILE A 328 2.70 -19.08 -44.51
C ILE A 328 1.50 -19.45 -43.63
N ALA A 329 0.80 -18.46 -43.05
CA ALA A 329 -0.34 -18.67 -42.17
C ALA A 329 -1.65 -19.08 -42.89
N LYS A 330 -1.74 -18.91 -44.22
CA LYS A 330 -2.96 -19.26 -45.00
C LYS A 330 -3.08 -20.75 -45.36
N GLY A 331 -2.02 -21.54 -45.20
CA GLY A 331 -1.99 -22.96 -45.60
C GLY A 331 -2.42 -23.98 -44.53
N LEU A 332 -2.57 -23.58 -43.26
CA LEU A 332 -2.66 -24.50 -42.12
C LEU A 332 -4.01 -24.53 -41.38
N LEU A 333 -5.05 -23.84 -41.89
CA LEU A 333 -6.37 -23.85 -41.26
C LEU A 333 -7.38 -24.72 -42.01
N PRO A 334 -8.08 -25.66 -41.35
CA PRO A 334 -9.06 -26.54 -41.99
C PRO A 334 -10.34 -25.76 -42.37
N LYS A 335 -10.81 -25.95 -43.61
CA LYS A 335 -12.05 -25.37 -44.14
C LYS A 335 -13.27 -25.88 -43.36
N LYS A 336 -13.90 -25.03 -42.55
CA LYS A 336 -15.20 -25.33 -41.91
C LYS A 336 -16.34 -25.26 -42.93
N LYS A 337 -17.02 -26.39 -43.15
CA LYS A 337 -18.28 -26.49 -43.89
C LYS A 337 -19.45 -25.93 -43.06
N GLY A 338 -20.10 -24.89 -43.58
CA GLY A 338 -21.56 -24.71 -43.69
C GLY A 338 -22.47 -24.58 -42.45
N ARG A 339 -22.97 -23.36 -42.21
CA ARG A 339 -24.41 -23.01 -42.15
C ARG A 339 -24.58 -21.48 -42.34
N PRO A 340 -25.51 -20.99 -43.20
CA PRO A 340 -25.62 -19.56 -43.48
C PRO A 340 -26.47 -18.84 -42.42
N PRO A 341 -26.09 -17.62 -41.98
CA PRO A 341 -26.95 -16.78 -41.13
C PRO A 341 -28.11 -16.16 -41.93
N LYS A 342 -29.33 -16.36 -41.44
CA LYS A 342 -30.54 -15.64 -41.84
C LYS A 342 -30.43 -14.18 -41.36
N GLU A 343 -29.85 -13.31 -42.17
CA GLU A 343 -29.96 -11.85 -41.94
C GLU A 343 -29.68 -11.00 -43.20
N LYS A 344 -29.71 -11.62 -44.39
CA LYS A 344 -29.54 -10.92 -45.68
C LYS A 344 -30.71 -11.12 -46.66
N ALA A 345 -31.84 -11.65 -46.18
CA ALA A 345 -33.05 -11.76 -46.99
C ALA A 345 -33.97 -10.54 -46.86
N GLU A 346 -33.95 -9.79 -45.76
CA GLU A 346 -34.84 -8.63 -45.58
C GLU A 346 -34.33 -7.33 -46.21
N ILE A 347 -33.05 -7.26 -46.62
CA ILE A 347 -32.49 -6.04 -47.24
C ILE A 347 -32.58 -6.09 -48.79
N GLN A 348 -32.80 -7.26 -49.39
CA GLN A 348 -33.00 -7.39 -50.85
C GLN A 348 -34.47 -7.30 -51.29
N GLU A 349 -35.44 -7.45 -50.38
CA GLU A 349 -36.86 -7.26 -50.70
C GLU A 349 -37.32 -5.79 -50.59
N LEU A 350 -36.55 -4.95 -49.89
CA LEU A 350 -36.78 -3.50 -49.78
C LEU A 350 -36.14 -2.65 -50.89
N MET A 351 -35.32 -3.25 -51.78
CA MET A 351 -34.77 -2.57 -52.98
C MET A 351 -35.35 -3.09 -54.31
N LYS A 352 -36.40 -3.93 -54.28
CA LYS A 352 -37.14 -4.37 -55.48
C LYS A 352 -38.60 -3.91 -55.55
N LYS A 353 -39.02 -2.98 -54.67
CA LYS A 353 -40.26 -2.20 -54.85
C LYS A 353 -39.93 -0.75 -55.23
N LYS A 354 -39.52 -0.57 -56.48
CA LYS A 354 -39.96 0.52 -57.36
C LYS A 354 -39.90 0.05 -58.80
#